data_AF-A0A3F2RXT7-F1
#
_entry.id   AF-A0A3F2RXT7-F1
#
_cell.length_a   1.000
_cell.length_b   1.000
_cell.length_c   1.000
_cell.angle_alpha   90.00
_cell.angle_beta   90.00
_cell.angle_gamma   90.00
#
_symmetry.space_group_name_H-M   'P 1'
#
loop_
_entity.id
_entity.type
_entity.pdbx_description
1 polymer ?
#
loop_
_entity_poly.entity_id
_entity_poly.type
_entity_poly.pdbx_seq_one_letter_code
_entity_poly.pdbx_strand_id
1 'polypeptide(L)'
;MTVQTPHVTPIQPPAGSAVDFGAVITNVNIENLTDSDFNLIRNALYKSHVVVLKSQQGVSARAQYELTQRFDPASSTYGHGKTLDTKRSVLHPDLKTVPHQPQVQIIGHGHYDAYEGLKDFTLKHPHHKVFHKTSIPEEDDLDFTRFYRWHIDAALYKLNLPKVTTLLAVKVPRGRRQTLRYDDGTDDELDVPLGTTAFVSGQNMYKILSDEDKEFVRGAKVEYAPHPYVWMSPAKSRSDGLGLVSEGLELPFDQLPPIDKKDIKILPMCWKNPVTGKLALQIHPSAIIAIHHPDGSKMTDLVEVRELVHRLQRPAIAPKYVYAHNWEEGDLVLFNNQGVLHSVVGAFGPEEKRLFRQCNLASRTSHAEAIKITYDESQVSYDELLKAFWSIHDPTTLNRQKNDKGTQYRSGIYYNNEEQRKAALASKEQHQKTLSKPIVTEIEEAKTFWDAEASHQKYLEKGGQCADKGCEVSIRCYG
;
A
#
# COMPACT_ATOMS: atom_id res chain seq x y z
N MET A 1 35.78 -12.46 -7.60
CA MET A 1 35.11 -11.15 -7.71
C MET A 1 34.87 -10.65 -6.30
N THR A 2 35.38 -9.47 -5.95
CA THR A 2 35.12 -8.85 -4.64
C THR A 2 33.63 -8.64 -4.48
N VAL A 3 33.01 -9.27 -3.49
CA VAL A 3 31.60 -9.00 -3.13
C VAL A 3 31.57 -7.57 -2.61
N GLN A 4 31.10 -6.64 -3.44
CA GLN A 4 30.93 -5.26 -3.03
C GLN A 4 29.72 -5.18 -2.10
N THR A 5 29.94 -4.72 -0.87
CA THR A 5 28.90 -4.55 0.14
C THR A 5 27.89 -3.48 -0.32
N PRO A 6 26.57 -3.69 -0.13
CA PRO A 6 25.57 -2.67 -0.38
C PRO A 6 25.85 -1.38 0.40
N HIS A 7 25.70 -0.24 -0.25
CA HIS A 7 25.88 1.07 0.37
C HIS A 7 24.59 1.88 0.30
N VAL A 8 24.16 2.46 1.42
CA VAL A 8 22.94 3.29 1.52
C VAL A 8 23.33 4.75 1.73
N THR A 9 22.85 5.65 0.89
CA THR A 9 22.99 7.11 1.06
C THR A 9 21.61 7.78 1.04
N PRO A 10 21.36 8.82 1.84
CA PRO A 10 20.16 9.64 1.66
C PRO A 10 20.15 10.30 0.27
N ILE A 11 18.96 10.40 -0.34
CA ILE A 11 18.79 11.22 -1.54
C ILE A 11 19.13 12.67 -1.20
N GLN A 12 19.84 13.34 -2.10
CA GLN A 12 20.15 14.76 -1.96
C GLN A 12 19.07 15.56 -2.70
N PRO A 13 18.17 16.25 -1.99
CA PRO A 13 17.16 17.06 -2.65
C PRO A 13 17.78 18.36 -3.19
N PRO A 14 17.15 19.00 -4.20
CA PRO A 14 17.61 20.30 -4.70
C PRO A 14 17.65 21.38 -3.60
N ALA A 15 18.45 22.43 -3.80
CA ALA A 15 18.49 23.58 -2.90
C ALA A 15 17.09 24.21 -2.75
N GLY A 16 16.72 24.58 -1.52
CA GLY A 16 15.39 25.12 -1.20
C GLY A 16 14.30 24.07 -1.00
N SER A 17 14.59 22.79 -1.23
CA SER A 17 13.69 21.68 -0.89
C SER A 17 13.69 21.40 0.60
N ALA A 18 12.53 21.01 1.11
CA ALA A 18 12.30 20.51 2.46
C ALA A 18 12.04 18.98 2.48
N VAL A 19 12.35 18.28 1.39
CA VAL A 19 12.28 16.82 1.30
C VAL A 19 13.30 16.20 2.25
N ASP A 20 12.81 15.39 3.20
CA ASP A 20 13.62 14.74 4.25
C ASP A 20 13.56 13.19 4.17
N PHE A 21 13.12 12.66 3.02
CA PHE A 21 12.94 11.24 2.77
C PHE A 21 13.64 10.85 1.45
N GLY A 22 13.79 9.54 1.24
CA GLY A 22 14.49 8.98 0.09
C GLY A 22 15.90 8.47 0.41
N ALA A 23 16.25 7.31 -0.12
CA ALA A 23 17.62 6.79 -0.09
C ALA A 23 18.00 6.17 -1.43
N VAL A 24 19.30 6.18 -1.74
CA VAL A 24 19.92 5.47 -2.84
C VAL A 24 20.67 4.27 -2.29
N ILE A 25 20.56 3.12 -2.95
CA ILE A 25 21.35 1.93 -2.63
C ILE A 25 22.10 1.50 -3.88
N THR A 26 23.41 1.32 -3.72
CA THR A 26 24.31 0.78 -4.74
C THR A 26 24.84 -0.58 -4.33
N ASN A 27 25.44 -1.31 -5.28
CA ASN A 27 26.08 -2.60 -5.07
C ASN A 27 25.13 -3.69 -4.52
N VAL A 28 23.90 -3.73 -5.04
CA VAL A 28 22.92 -4.78 -4.74
C VAL A 28 22.66 -5.61 -6.01
N ASN A 29 22.68 -6.94 -5.86
CA ASN A 29 22.31 -7.87 -6.92
C ASN A 29 20.91 -8.45 -6.65
N ILE A 30 19.89 -7.94 -7.35
CA ILE A 30 18.51 -8.39 -7.16
C ILE A 30 18.26 -9.81 -7.71
N GLU A 31 19.03 -10.27 -8.71
CA GLU A 31 18.91 -11.65 -9.22
C GLU A 31 19.31 -12.70 -8.17
N ASN A 32 20.22 -12.33 -7.26
CA ASN A 32 20.74 -13.21 -6.21
C ASN A 32 20.66 -12.54 -4.84
N LEU A 33 19.46 -12.07 -4.48
CA LEU A 33 19.23 -11.28 -3.28
C LEU A 33 19.30 -12.12 -1.99
N THR A 34 20.29 -11.87 -1.15
CA THR A 34 20.40 -12.54 0.17
C THR A 34 19.39 -12.00 1.17
N ASP A 35 19.18 -12.72 2.29
CA ASP A 35 18.35 -12.22 3.39
C ASP A 35 18.92 -10.96 4.04
N SER A 36 20.24 -10.84 4.10
CA SER A 36 20.92 -9.66 4.63
C SER A 36 20.64 -8.44 3.76
N ASP A 37 20.82 -8.58 2.44
CA ASP A 37 20.57 -7.50 1.47
C ASP A 37 19.10 -7.07 1.49
N PHE A 38 18.18 -8.04 1.52
CA PHE A 38 16.76 -7.74 1.62
C PHE A 38 16.42 -6.99 2.92
N ASN A 39 16.95 -7.42 4.07
CA ASN A 39 16.70 -6.74 5.34
C ASN A 39 17.24 -5.29 5.31
N LEU A 40 18.39 -5.07 4.67
CA LEU A 40 18.95 -3.74 4.44
C LEU A 40 18.01 -2.88 3.58
N ILE A 41 17.55 -3.41 2.43
CA ILE A 41 16.60 -2.71 1.55
C ILE A 41 15.29 -2.41 2.28
N ARG A 42 14.73 -3.39 2.99
CA ARG A 42 13.47 -3.25 3.75
C ARG A 42 13.59 -2.16 4.81
N ASN A 43 14.66 -2.18 5.60
CA ASN A 43 14.88 -1.19 6.66
C ASN A 43 15.13 0.20 6.07
N ALA A 44 15.90 0.30 4.98
CA ALA A 44 16.10 1.56 4.27
C ALA A 44 14.77 2.09 3.74
N LEU A 45 13.95 1.25 3.10
CA LEU A 45 12.66 1.62 2.54
C LEU A 45 11.70 2.14 3.60
N TYR A 46 11.54 1.45 4.73
CA TYR A 46 10.63 1.94 5.77
C TYR A 46 11.18 3.14 6.55
N LYS A 47 12.51 3.35 6.59
CA LYS A 47 13.09 4.56 7.20
C LYS A 47 13.01 5.79 6.30
N SER A 48 13.11 5.60 4.98
CA SER A 48 13.23 6.68 3.99
C SER A 48 12.04 6.78 3.03
N HIS A 49 11.06 5.90 3.13
CA HIS A 49 9.86 5.77 2.29
C HIS A 49 10.06 5.49 0.79
N VAL A 50 11.14 5.96 0.20
CA VAL A 50 11.50 5.74 -1.20
C VAL A 50 12.94 5.28 -1.26
N VAL A 51 13.22 4.20 -1.98
CA VAL A 51 14.57 3.68 -2.19
C VAL A 51 14.82 3.56 -3.69
N VAL A 52 15.94 4.10 -4.16
CA VAL A 52 16.42 3.94 -5.54
C VAL A 52 17.57 2.95 -5.56
N LEU A 53 17.36 1.79 -6.16
CA LEU A 53 18.44 0.84 -6.43
C LEU A 53 19.04 1.17 -7.79
N LYS A 54 20.32 1.54 -7.83
CA LYS A 54 21.00 1.95 -9.07
C LYS A 54 21.52 0.74 -9.85
N SER A 55 21.72 0.92 -11.16
CA SER A 55 22.37 -0.05 -12.06
C SER A 55 21.65 -1.41 -12.16
N GLN A 56 20.33 -1.38 -12.25
CA GLN A 56 19.46 -2.57 -12.30
C GLN A 56 18.91 -2.86 -13.71
N GLN A 57 19.59 -2.44 -14.77
CA GLN A 57 19.15 -2.65 -16.16
C GLN A 57 18.93 -4.14 -16.49
N GLY A 58 19.75 -5.01 -15.90
CA GLY A 58 19.72 -6.46 -16.14
C GLY A 58 18.73 -7.26 -15.29
N VAL A 59 17.97 -6.61 -14.38
CA VAL A 59 17.02 -7.32 -13.51
C VAL A 59 15.90 -7.95 -14.35
N SER A 60 15.62 -9.22 -14.13
CA SER A 60 14.53 -9.97 -14.75
C SER A 60 13.19 -9.61 -14.11
N ALA A 61 12.10 -9.80 -14.86
CA ALA A 61 10.75 -9.61 -14.32
C ALA A 61 10.50 -10.53 -13.10
N ARG A 62 11.02 -11.76 -13.13
CA ARG A 62 10.99 -12.71 -12.01
C ARG A 62 11.64 -12.14 -10.75
N ALA A 63 12.88 -11.66 -10.83
CA ALA A 63 13.58 -11.14 -9.67
C ALA A 63 12.94 -9.84 -9.13
N GLN A 64 12.40 -8.97 -9.99
CA GLN A 64 11.60 -7.82 -9.57
C GLN A 64 10.34 -8.26 -8.79
N TYR A 65 9.64 -9.26 -9.31
CA TYR A 65 8.47 -9.85 -8.63
C TYR A 65 8.85 -10.46 -7.28
N GLU A 66 9.89 -11.29 -7.22
CA GLU A 66 10.36 -11.93 -5.98
C GLU A 66 10.75 -10.89 -4.93
N LEU A 67 11.51 -9.85 -5.29
CA LEU A 67 11.82 -8.73 -4.39
C LEU A 67 10.56 -8.08 -3.82
N THR A 68 9.56 -7.80 -4.69
CA THR A 68 8.30 -7.18 -4.28
C THR A 68 7.51 -8.10 -3.35
N GLN A 69 7.43 -9.39 -3.69
CA GLN A 69 6.75 -10.41 -2.90
C GLN A 69 7.37 -10.59 -1.52
N ARG A 70 8.68 -10.41 -1.34
CA ARG A 70 9.31 -10.55 -0.02
C ARG A 70 8.78 -9.55 1.03
N PHE A 71 8.17 -8.43 0.63
CA PHE A 71 7.49 -7.51 1.55
C PHE A 71 6.12 -8.01 2.01
N ASP A 72 5.49 -8.90 1.24
CA ASP A 72 4.27 -9.62 1.62
C ASP A 72 4.26 -11.04 1.05
N PRO A 73 4.99 -12.00 1.67
CA PRO A 73 5.23 -13.32 1.08
C PRO A 73 3.96 -14.14 0.79
N ALA A 74 2.86 -13.81 1.47
CA ALA A 74 1.56 -14.45 1.24
C ALA A 74 0.89 -13.98 -0.06
N SER A 75 1.29 -12.84 -0.61
CA SER A 75 0.69 -12.22 -1.79
C SER A 75 1.29 -12.75 -3.09
N SER A 76 0.44 -12.92 -4.10
CA SER A 76 0.82 -13.36 -5.45
C SER A 76 -0.02 -12.71 -6.55
N THR A 77 -1.02 -11.90 -6.19
CA THR A 77 -1.99 -11.29 -7.10
C THR A 77 -1.66 -9.82 -7.29
N TYR A 78 -1.75 -9.32 -8.53
CA TYR A 78 -1.52 -7.92 -8.85
C TYR A 78 -2.49 -6.98 -8.09
N GLY A 79 -2.00 -5.82 -7.65
CA GLY A 79 -2.67 -4.90 -6.74
C GLY A 79 -4.05 -4.39 -7.19
N HIS A 80 -4.26 -4.28 -8.51
CA HIS A 80 -5.52 -3.79 -9.10
C HIS A 80 -6.45 -4.91 -9.62
N GLY A 81 -6.09 -6.19 -9.45
CA GLY A 81 -6.89 -7.31 -9.95
C GLY A 81 -7.04 -7.32 -11.48
N LYS A 82 -8.04 -8.05 -11.99
CA LYS A 82 -8.49 -7.94 -13.38
C LYS A 82 -9.59 -6.88 -13.46
N THR A 83 -9.43 -5.87 -14.32
CA THR A 83 -10.48 -4.87 -14.59
C THR A 83 -11.69 -5.57 -15.22
N LEU A 84 -12.81 -5.65 -14.49
CA LEU A 84 -14.03 -6.34 -14.96
C LEU A 84 -14.75 -5.59 -16.09
N ASP A 85 -14.53 -4.27 -16.21
CA ASP A 85 -15.10 -3.43 -17.27
C ASP A 85 -14.08 -2.36 -17.71
N THR A 86 -13.19 -2.74 -18.63
CA THR A 86 -12.10 -1.86 -19.12
C THR A 86 -12.59 -0.66 -19.92
N LYS A 87 -13.82 -0.70 -20.46
CA LYS A 87 -14.36 0.40 -21.30
C LYS A 87 -14.92 1.56 -20.46
N ARG A 88 -15.36 1.28 -19.23
CA ARG A 88 -15.94 2.28 -18.31
C ARG A 88 -15.03 2.68 -17.15
N SER A 89 -13.83 2.10 -17.07
CA SER A 89 -12.87 2.38 -15.99
C SER A 89 -11.95 3.55 -16.36
N VAL A 90 -11.58 4.39 -15.37
CA VAL A 90 -10.52 5.40 -15.54
C VAL A 90 -9.11 4.80 -15.56
N LEU A 91 -8.97 3.51 -15.24
CA LEU A 91 -7.70 2.80 -15.39
C LEU A 91 -7.50 2.46 -16.88
N HIS A 92 -6.24 2.44 -17.32
CA HIS A 92 -5.90 2.19 -18.73
C HIS A 92 -6.56 0.88 -19.24
N PRO A 93 -7.26 0.92 -20.39
CA PRO A 93 -8.03 -0.22 -20.90
C PRO A 93 -7.19 -1.45 -21.24
N ASP A 94 -5.90 -1.26 -21.55
CA ASP A 94 -4.97 -2.30 -21.99
C ASP A 94 -3.75 -2.40 -21.05
N LEU A 95 -3.94 -2.96 -19.85
CA LEU A 95 -2.82 -3.34 -18.99
C LEU A 95 -1.93 -4.34 -19.75
N LYS A 96 -0.72 -3.91 -20.13
CA LYS A 96 0.26 -4.74 -20.81
C LYS A 96 1.07 -5.48 -19.75
N THR A 97 0.85 -6.78 -19.60
CA THR A 97 1.61 -7.62 -18.63
C THR A 97 2.80 -8.28 -19.31
N VAL A 98 3.88 -8.54 -18.56
CA VAL A 98 4.94 -9.46 -19.02
C VAL A 98 4.35 -10.88 -19.07
N PRO A 99 4.22 -11.54 -20.25
CA PRO A 99 3.51 -12.82 -20.37
C PRO A 99 4.07 -13.96 -19.51
N HIS A 100 5.40 -14.01 -19.34
CA HIS A 100 6.07 -15.01 -18.52
C HIS A 100 6.12 -14.65 -17.02
N GLN A 101 5.75 -13.42 -16.65
CA GLN A 101 5.64 -12.97 -15.26
C GLN A 101 4.50 -11.93 -15.11
N PRO A 102 3.22 -12.33 -15.15
CA PRO A 102 2.08 -11.41 -15.28
C PRO A 102 1.87 -10.41 -14.13
N GLN A 103 2.52 -10.63 -12.98
CA GLN A 103 2.53 -9.70 -11.85
C GLN A 103 3.31 -8.41 -12.17
N VAL A 104 4.18 -8.45 -13.19
CA VAL A 104 4.93 -7.29 -13.67
C VAL A 104 4.21 -6.70 -14.87
N GLN A 105 3.77 -5.45 -14.72
CA GLN A 105 3.12 -4.65 -15.74
C GLN A 105 4.14 -3.81 -16.51
N ILE A 106 3.83 -3.52 -17.76
CA ILE A 106 4.57 -2.61 -18.62
C ILE A 106 3.75 -1.34 -18.79
N ILE A 107 4.31 -0.22 -18.38
CA ILE A 107 3.68 1.11 -18.44
C ILE A 107 4.63 2.10 -19.12
N GLY A 108 4.10 3.14 -19.77
CA GLY A 108 4.97 3.98 -20.58
C GLY A 108 4.27 4.89 -21.57
N HIS A 109 5.01 5.31 -22.57
CA HIS A 109 4.57 6.12 -23.71
C HIS A 109 5.33 5.74 -24.97
N GLY A 110 4.64 5.76 -26.10
CA GLY A 110 5.21 5.53 -27.42
C GLY A 110 5.06 4.10 -27.92
N HIS A 111 5.44 3.91 -29.17
CA HIS A 111 5.35 2.64 -29.88
C HIS A 111 6.62 1.79 -29.74
N TYR A 112 6.45 0.47 -29.60
CA TYR A 112 7.53 -0.50 -29.41
C TYR A 112 7.31 -1.77 -30.23
N ASP A 113 8.34 -2.18 -30.98
CA ASP A 113 8.30 -3.38 -31.82
C ASP A 113 8.24 -4.66 -30.99
N ALA A 114 9.02 -4.73 -29.89
CA ALA A 114 8.99 -5.85 -28.97
C ALA A 114 9.60 -5.50 -27.60
N TYR A 115 9.08 -6.12 -26.54
CA TYR A 115 9.68 -6.11 -25.20
C TYR A 115 9.09 -7.23 -24.32
N GLU A 116 9.94 -7.98 -23.62
CA GLU A 116 9.52 -9.02 -22.66
C GLU A 116 8.47 -10.01 -23.21
N GLY A 117 8.54 -10.34 -24.51
CA GLY A 117 7.60 -11.25 -25.19
C GLY A 117 6.35 -10.58 -25.78
N LEU A 118 6.09 -9.31 -25.46
CA LEU A 118 5.12 -8.49 -26.19
C LEU A 118 5.71 -8.08 -27.54
N LYS A 119 4.85 -7.96 -28.56
CA LYS A 119 5.19 -7.53 -29.91
C LYS A 119 4.21 -6.45 -30.36
N ASP A 120 4.69 -5.50 -31.15
CA ASP A 120 3.91 -4.48 -31.85
C ASP A 120 2.85 -3.82 -30.95
N PHE A 121 3.32 -3.07 -29.94
CA PHE A 121 2.44 -2.48 -28.94
C PHE A 121 2.75 -1.02 -28.67
N THR A 122 1.71 -0.26 -28.33
CA THR A 122 1.80 1.15 -27.99
C THR A 122 1.42 1.34 -26.53
N LEU A 123 2.25 2.11 -25.82
CA LEU A 123 1.97 2.57 -24.46
C LEU A 123 1.51 4.03 -24.53
N LYS A 124 0.61 4.43 -23.63
CA LYS A 124 0.11 5.79 -23.55
C LYS A 124 0.31 6.31 -22.13
N HIS A 125 1.04 7.41 -22.00
CA HIS A 125 1.17 8.07 -20.70
C HIS A 125 -0.17 8.71 -20.30
N PRO A 126 -0.57 8.62 -19.02
CA PRO A 126 -1.70 9.38 -18.52
C PRO A 126 -1.48 10.88 -18.71
N HIS A 127 -2.54 11.60 -19.09
CA HIS A 127 -2.44 13.01 -19.46
C HIS A 127 -3.47 13.86 -18.72
N HIS A 128 -3.09 15.03 -18.20
CA HIS A 128 -4.00 15.88 -17.41
C HIS A 128 -5.29 16.24 -18.17
N LYS A 129 -5.17 16.57 -19.48
CA LYS A 129 -6.29 16.83 -20.41
C LYS A 129 -7.45 15.84 -20.37
N VAL A 130 -7.20 14.55 -20.07
CA VAL A 130 -8.28 13.55 -20.08
C VAL A 130 -9.00 13.42 -18.74
N PHE A 131 -8.33 13.75 -17.64
CA PHE A 131 -8.82 13.47 -16.28
C PHE A 131 -9.16 14.71 -15.47
N HIS A 132 -8.51 15.84 -15.75
CA HIS A 132 -8.73 17.09 -15.02
C HIS A 132 -9.95 17.84 -15.55
N LYS A 133 -10.53 18.70 -14.71
CA LYS A 133 -11.66 19.56 -15.07
C LYS A 133 -11.23 20.66 -16.04
N THR A 134 -10.07 21.24 -15.78
CA THR A 134 -9.40 22.21 -16.64
C THR A 134 -8.16 21.57 -17.24
N SER A 135 -7.67 22.11 -18.34
CA SER A 135 -6.46 21.63 -18.99
C SER A 135 -5.55 22.78 -19.37
N ILE A 136 -4.26 22.52 -19.41
CA ILE A 136 -3.28 23.41 -20.05
C ILE A 136 -3.65 23.55 -21.54
N PRO A 137 -3.59 24.77 -22.12
CA PRO A 137 -3.82 24.99 -23.55
C PRO A 137 -2.92 24.12 -24.44
N GLU A 138 -3.35 23.84 -25.66
CA GLU A 138 -2.64 22.93 -26.57
C GLU A 138 -1.25 23.46 -26.94
N GLU A 139 -1.15 24.77 -27.15
CA GLU A 139 0.07 25.50 -27.47
C GLU A 139 1.15 25.43 -26.37
N ASP A 140 0.72 25.24 -25.12
CA ASP A 140 1.56 25.26 -23.92
C ASP A 140 1.87 23.84 -23.41
N ASP A 141 1.20 22.81 -23.93
CA ASP A 141 1.14 21.47 -23.32
C ASP A 141 2.48 20.72 -23.35
N LEU A 142 3.42 21.11 -24.21
CA LEU A 142 4.78 20.55 -24.19
C LEU A 142 5.68 21.27 -23.17
N ASP A 143 5.43 22.54 -22.86
CA ASP A 143 6.27 23.26 -21.91
C ASP A 143 5.75 23.14 -20.47
N PHE A 144 4.44 22.93 -20.31
CA PHE A 144 3.76 22.85 -19.03
C PHE A 144 3.08 21.51 -18.81
N THR A 145 2.97 21.10 -17.54
CA THR A 145 2.30 19.86 -17.14
C THR A 145 1.60 20.05 -15.79
N ARG A 146 0.84 19.04 -15.36
CA ARG A 146 0.25 18.95 -14.02
C ARG A 146 0.56 17.60 -13.40
N PHE A 147 0.34 17.47 -12.08
CA PHE A 147 0.20 16.14 -11.49
C PHE A 147 -1.01 15.46 -12.12
N TYR A 148 -0.83 14.27 -12.71
CA TYR A 148 -1.97 13.55 -13.27
C TYR A 148 -3.00 13.22 -12.19
N ARG A 149 -2.57 12.59 -11.09
CA ARG A 149 -3.41 12.22 -9.96
C ARG A 149 -2.54 11.83 -8.76
N TRP A 150 -2.67 12.54 -7.65
CA TRP A 150 -2.11 12.08 -6.39
C TRP A 150 -2.88 10.88 -5.87
N HIS A 151 -2.18 9.78 -5.59
CA HIS A 151 -2.81 8.56 -5.12
C HIS A 151 -1.86 7.65 -4.35
N ILE A 152 -2.48 6.64 -3.75
CA ILE A 152 -1.88 5.43 -3.21
C ILE A 152 -2.22 4.30 -4.19
N ASP A 153 -1.30 3.38 -4.46
CA ASP A 153 -1.64 2.21 -5.28
C ASP A 153 -2.65 1.35 -4.53
N ALA A 154 -3.82 1.12 -5.11
CA ALA A 154 -4.89 0.37 -4.45
C ALA A 154 -6.00 -0.01 -5.43
N ALA A 155 -6.65 -1.16 -5.26
CA ALA A 155 -7.95 -1.39 -5.93
C ALA A 155 -9.10 -0.65 -5.24
N LEU A 156 -8.96 -0.40 -3.92
CA LEU A 156 -9.94 0.24 -3.02
C LEU A 156 -11.32 -0.43 -2.92
N TYR A 157 -11.48 -1.59 -3.56
CA TYR A 157 -12.63 -2.46 -3.43
C TYR A 157 -12.14 -3.91 -3.54
N LYS A 158 -12.64 -4.79 -2.67
CA LYS A 158 -12.29 -6.22 -2.54
C LYS A 158 -10.83 -6.50 -2.14
N LEU A 159 -9.85 -5.98 -2.88
CA LEU A 159 -8.41 -6.19 -2.63
C LEU A 159 -7.85 -5.20 -1.60
N ASN A 160 -6.92 -5.63 -0.77
CA ASN A 160 -6.22 -4.73 0.15
C ASN A 160 -5.05 -4.03 -0.54
N LEU A 161 -4.62 -2.93 0.06
CA LEU A 161 -3.57 -2.07 -0.45
C LEU A 161 -2.24 -2.83 -0.50
N PRO A 162 -1.51 -2.79 -1.62
CA PRO A 162 -0.10 -3.17 -1.66
C PRO A 162 0.70 -2.49 -0.54
N LYS A 163 1.68 -3.21 0.02
CA LYS A 163 2.61 -2.63 1.00
C LYS A 163 3.71 -1.82 0.32
N VAL A 164 4.22 -2.35 -0.79
CA VAL A 164 5.34 -1.79 -1.57
C VAL A 164 5.05 -1.93 -3.04
N THR A 165 5.45 -0.93 -3.82
CA THR A 165 5.49 -0.97 -5.28
C THR A 165 6.93 -0.83 -5.75
N THR A 166 7.30 -1.61 -6.76
CA THR A 166 8.56 -1.45 -7.50
C THR A 166 8.30 -0.88 -8.90
N LEU A 167 9.17 0.04 -9.32
CA LEU A 167 9.20 0.63 -10.66
C LEU A 167 10.62 0.57 -11.22
N LEU A 168 10.81 -0.16 -12.31
CA LEU A 168 12.08 -0.23 -13.02
C LEU A 168 12.04 0.59 -14.29
N ALA A 169 12.90 1.59 -14.39
CA ALA A 169 13.13 2.38 -15.59
C ALA A 169 13.89 1.57 -16.65
N VAL A 170 13.23 1.25 -17.76
CA VAL A 170 13.84 0.54 -18.89
C VAL A 170 14.22 1.51 -19.99
N LYS A 171 13.31 2.42 -20.32
CA LYS A 171 13.52 3.51 -21.28
C LYS A 171 13.00 4.80 -20.65
N VAL A 172 13.85 5.82 -20.59
CA VAL A 172 13.49 7.16 -20.09
C VAL A 172 13.71 8.20 -21.19
N PRO A 173 12.84 9.22 -21.30
CA PRO A 173 13.12 10.35 -22.15
C PRO A 173 14.32 11.13 -21.61
N ARG A 174 15.16 11.69 -22.50
CA ARG A 174 16.37 12.42 -22.11
C ARG A 174 16.22 13.92 -22.39
N GLY A 175 16.70 14.74 -21.45
CA GLY A 175 16.97 16.16 -21.67
C GLY A 175 15.78 17.12 -21.49
N ARG A 176 14.55 16.72 -21.85
CA ARG A 176 13.40 17.62 -21.72
C ARG A 176 12.87 17.69 -20.28
N ARG A 177 12.60 18.91 -19.85
CA ARG A 177 11.95 19.26 -18.59
C ARG A 177 10.68 20.04 -18.89
N GLN A 178 9.78 20.10 -17.92
CA GLN A 178 8.53 20.84 -18.03
C GLN A 178 8.30 21.63 -16.74
N THR A 179 7.55 22.71 -16.84
CA THR A 179 7.05 23.45 -15.68
C THR A 179 5.73 22.83 -15.23
N LEU A 180 5.71 22.24 -14.05
CA LEU A 180 4.49 21.74 -13.43
C LEU A 180 3.72 22.90 -12.81
N ARG A 181 2.47 23.10 -13.20
CA ARG A 181 1.56 24.08 -12.62
C ARG A 181 0.50 23.43 -11.75
N TYR A 182 0.15 24.07 -10.64
CA TYR A 182 -0.95 23.60 -9.77
C TYR A 182 -2.29 24.19 -10.20
N ASP A 183 -2.27 25.42 -10.73
CA ASP A 183 -3.44 26.16 -11.23
C ASP A 183 -4.64 26.16 -10.26
N ASP A 184 -4.37 26.15 -8.96
CA ASP A 184 -5.36 26.13 -7.87
C ASP A 184 -5.43 27.48 -7.12
N GLY A 185 -4.79 28.52 -7.69
CA GLY A 185 -4.78 29.88 -7.16
C GLY A 185 -3.61 30.22 -6.24
N THR A 186 -2.65 29.31 -6.01
CA THR A 186 -1.46 29.59 -5.19
C THR A 186 -0.26 30.09 -5.98
N ASP A 187 -0.33 30.11 -7.31
CA ASP A 187 0.80 30.34 -8.24
C ASP A 187 1.99 29.38 -8.02
N ASP A 188 1.76 28.24 -7.35
CA ASP A 188 2.79 27.22 -7.17
C ASP A 188 3.19 26.62 -8.52
N GLU A 189 4.50 26.54 -8.76
CA GLU A 189 5.10 25.84 -9.88
C GLU A 189 6.28 24.97 -9.43
N LEU A 190 6.60 23.94 -10.23
CA LEU A 190 7.75 23.06 -9.99
C LEU A 190 8.39 22.64 -11.32
N ASP A 191 9.69 22.87 -11.48
CA ASP A 191 10.45 22.34 -12.61
C ASP A 191 10.68 20.82 -12.44
N VAL A 192 10.26 20.03 -13.44
CA VAL A 192 10.26 18.56 -13.37
C VAL A 192 10.87 17.93 -14.63
N PRO A 193 11.60 16.81 -14.50
CA PRO A 193 12.00 16.03 -15.66
C PRO A 193 10.77 15.37 -16.31
N LEU A 194 10.77 15.29 -17.64
CA LEU A 194 9.67 14.66 -18.39
C LEU A 194 9.44 13.20 -17.94
N GLY A 195 8.18 12.84 -17.69
CA GLY A 195 7.82 11.47 -17.36
C GLY A 195 8.20 11.01 -15.95
N THR A 196 8.49 11.98 -15.07
CA THR A 196 8.85 11.72 -13.67
C THR A 196 7.71 11.11 -12.88
N THR A 197 8.07 10.51 -11.75
CA THR A 197 7.14 10.20 -10.67
C THR A 197 7.45 11.14 -9.52
N ALA A 198 6.46 11.94 -9.13
CA ALA A 198 6.52 12.80 -7.97
C ALA A 198 6.04 12.06 -6.73
N PHE A 199 6.74 12.26 -5.61
CA PHE A 199 6.41 11.67 -4.31
C PHE A 199 6.29 12.75 -3.24
N VAL A 200 5.39 12.53 -2.27
CA VAL A 200 5.32 13.32 -1.03
C VAL A 200 5.21 12.40 0.17
N SER A 201 5.86 12.78 1.27
CA SER A 201 5.86 11.99 2.51
C SER A 201 4.57 12.18 3.30
N GLY A 202 3.83 11.09 3.52
CA GLY A 202 2.69 11.07 4.42
C GLY A 202 3.08 11.38 5.87
N GLN A 203 4.32 11.09 6.28
CA GLN A 203 4.83 11.48 7.60
C GLN A 203 5.00 12.98 7.72
N ASN A 204 5.57 13.62 6.69
CA ASN A 204 5.67 15.08 6.66
C ASN A 204 4.28 15.73 6.62
N MET A 205 3.38 15.18 5.79
CA MET A 205 1.98 15.61 5.74
C MET A 205 1.32 15.58 7.11
N TYR A 206 1.47 14.49 7.86
CA TYR A 206 0.98 14.39 9.23
C TYR A 206 1.68 15.38 10.20
N LYS A 207 2.99 15.58 10.05
CA LYS A 207 3.80 16.45 10.93
C LYS A 207 3.34 17.90 10.87
N ILE A 208 2.99 18.40 9.68
CA ILE A 208 2.61 19.80 9.46
C ILE A 208 1.14 20.11 9.78
N LEU A 209 0.33 19.09 10.08
CA LEU A 209 -1.04 19.30 10.56
C LEU A 209 -1.07 20.09 11.88
N SER A 210 -2.17 20.80 12.09
CA SER A 210 -2.51 21.36 13.40
C SER A 210 -2.67 20.25 14.44
N ASP A 211 -2.59 20.57 15.74
CA ASP A 211 -2.77 19.55 16.78
C ASP A 211 -4.20 19.00 16.83
N GLU A 212 -5.20 19.84 16.51
CA GLU A 212 -6.59 19.43 16.33
C GLU A 212 -6.73 18.43 15.18
N ASP A 213 -6.17 18.75 14.01
CA ASP A 213 -6.21 17.85 12.86
C ASP A 213 -5.47 16.54 13.16
N LYS A 214 -4.33 16.57 13.87
CA LYS A 214 -3.61 15.36 14.29
C LYS A 214 -4.48 14.45 15.15
N GLU A 215 -5.22 15.04 16.09
CA GLU A 215 -6.11 14.26 16.96
C GLU A 215 -7.26 13.64 16.16
N PHE A 216 -7.87 14.45 15.28
CA PHE A 216 -8.93 13.98 14.39
C PHE A 216 -8.49 12.80 13.51
N VAL A 217 -7.38 12.94 12.76
CA VAL A 217 -6.96 11.93 11.77
C VAL A 217 -6.44 10.62 12.40
N ARG A 218 -6.07 10.63 13.69
CA ARG A 218 -5.67 9.41 14.42
C ARG A 218 -6.85 8.47 14.66
N GLY A 219 -8.04 9.01 14.91
CA GLY A 219 -9.24 8.23 15.16
C GLY A 219 -10.14 8.04 13.94
N ALA A 220 -10.03 8.92 12.94
CA ALA A 220 -10.91 8.93 11.79
C ALA A 220 -10.57 7.88 10.72
N LYS A 221 -11.58 7.46 9.97
CA LYS A 221 -11.47 6.49 8.86
C LYS A 221 -12.13 7.02 7.59
N VAL A 222 -11.63 6.57 6.45
CA VAL A 222 -12.11 6.93 5.12
C VAL A 222 -12.82 5.73 4.50
N GLU A 223 -14.04 5.94 4.03
CA GLU A 223 -14.80 4.97 3.24
C GLU A 223 -14.67 5.27 1.76
N TYR A 224 -14.33 4.24 0.98
CA TYR A 224 -14.13 4.35 -0.46
C TYR A 224 -15.34 3.81 -1.24
N ALA A 225 -15.57 4.39 -2.42
CA ALA A 225 -16.62 3.94 -3.32
C ALA A 225 -16.43 2.46 -3.72
N PRO A 226 -17.52 1.68 -3.84
CA PRO A 226 -17.46 0.39 -4.51
C PRO A 226 -17.12 0.61 -6.00
N HIS A 227 -16.39 -0.34 -6.60
CA HIS A 227 -15.92 -0.23 -7.99
C HIS A 227 -15.38 1.17 -8.35
N PRO A 228 -14.43 1.71 -7.56
CA PRO A 228 -14.19 3.15 -7.47
C PRO A 228 -13.79 3.79 -8.79
N TYR A 229 -13.02 3.06 -9.60
CA TYR A 229 -12.56 3.53 -10.92
C TYR A 229 -13.63 3.54 -12.01
N VAL A 230 -14.73 2.82 -11.81
CA VAL A 230 -15.93 2.91 -12.65
C VAL A 230 -16.83 4.03 -12.12
N TRP A 231 -17.06 4.05 -10.80
CA TRP A 231 -17.84 5.07 -10.09
C TRP A 231 -17.40 6.50 -10.43
N MET A 232 -16.09 6.79 -10.35
CA MET A 232 -15.57 8.13 -10.60
C MET A 232 -15.37 8.46 -12.09
N SER A 233 -15.70 7.56 -13.01
CA SER A 233 -15.29 7.71 -14.43
C SER A 233 -15.81 8.95 -15.15
N PRO A 234 -17.01 9.49 -14.87
CA PRO A 234 -17.47 10.73 -15.50
C PRO A 234 -17.00 11.98 -14.75
N ALA A 235 -16.56 11.84 -13.50
CA ALA A 235 -16.07 12.94 -12.68
C ALA A 235 -14.67 13.38 -13.10
N LYS A 236 -14.32 14.63 -12.75
CA LYS A 236 -13.05 15.26 -13.13
C LYS A 236 -12.22 15.64 -11.92
N SER A 237 -10.90 15.55 -12.06
CA SER A 237 -9.94 15.91 -11.03
C SER A 237 -9.74 17.42 -10.95
N ARG A 238 -9.32 17.87 -9.76
CA ARG A 238 -8.76 19.22 -9.56
C ARG A 238 -7.47 19.38 -10.38
N SER A 239 -7.10 20.62 -10.68
CA SER A 239 -5.90 20.95 -11.46
C SER A 239 -4.59 20.51 -10.79
N ASP A 240 -4.54 20.52 -9.46
CA ASP A 240 -3.40 20.02 -8.68
C ASP A 240 -3.35 18.47 -8.61
N GLY A 241 -4.32 17.77 -9.22
CA GLY A 241 -4.45 16.31 -9.21
C GLY A 241 -4.84 15.72 -7.85
N LEU A 242 -5.17 16.55 -6.85
CA LEU A 242 -5.48 16.13 -5.47
C LEU A 242 -7.00 15.94 -5.29
N GLY A 243 -7.50 14.81 -5.81
CA GLY A 243 -8.91 14.44 -5.70
C GLY A 243 -9.79 15.00 -6.80
N LEU A 244 -11.11 14.86 -6.62
CA LEU A 244 -12.12 15.21 -7.63
C LEU A 244 -12.83 16.53 -7.29
N VAL A 245 -13.38 17.15 -8.33
CA VAL A 245 -14.34 18.25 -8.19
C VAL A 245 -15.71 17.65 -7.90
N SER A 246 -16.45 18.22 -6.94
CA SER A 246 -17.79 17.77 -6.56
C SER A 246 -18.86 18.41 -7.44
N GLU A 247 -19.15 17.75 -8.56
CA GLU A 247 -20.19 18.18 -9.51
C GLU A 247 -21.36 17.17 -9.61
N GLY A 248 -21.36 16.12 -8.78
CA GLY A 248 -22.37 15.07 -8.80
C GLY A 248 -22.37 14.25 -10.10
N LEU A 249 -21.21 14.13 -10.76
CA LEU A 249 -21.04 13.44 -12.04
C LEU A 249 -20.70 11.95 -11.88
N GLU A 250 -20.46 11.49 -10.65
CA GLU A 250 -20.15 10.09 -10.39
C GLU A 250 -21.34 9.19 -10.77
N LEU A 251 -21.04 7.96 -11.21
CA LEU A 251 -22.09 7.02 -11.57
C LEU A 251 -22.93 6.64 -10.34
N PRO A 252 -24.27 6.64 -10.46
CA PRO A 252 -25.15 6.08 -9.44
C PRO A 252 -24.79 4.62 -9.10
N PHE A 253 -24.93 4.24 -7.83
CA PHE A 253 -24.53 2.89 -7.36
C PHE A 253 -25.31 1.74 -8.01
N ASP A 254 -26.53 1.99 -8.47
CA ASP A 254 -27.34 1.01 -9.21
C ASP A 254 -26.86 0.79 -10.66
N GLN A 255 -25.98 1.65 -11.18
CA GLN A 255 -25.32 1.50 -12.47
C GLN A 255 -23.92 0.86 -12.38
N LEU A 256 -23.46 0.56 -11.17
CA LEU A 256 -22.20 -0.14 -10.95
C LEU A 256 -22.39 -1.67 -11.08
N PRO A 257 -21.31 -2.43 -11.33
CA PRO A 257 -21.34 -3.88 -11.16
C PRO A 257 -21.81 -4.27 -9.75
N PRO A 258 -22.28 -5.52 -9.53
CA PRO A 258 -22.79 -5.95 -8.23
C PRO A 258 -21.89 -5.56 -7.06
N ILE A 259 -22.50 -4.95 -6.04
CA ILE A 259 -21.80 -4.43 -4.87
C ILE A 259 -22.01 -5.39 -3.70
N ASP A 260 -20.91 -5.91 -3.15
CA ASP A 260 -20.90 -6.58 -1.87
C ASP A 260 -20.38 -5.61 -0.81
N LYS A 261 -21.20 -5.34 0.21
CA LYS A 261 -20.85 -4.39 1.27
C LYS A 261 -19.58 -4.81 2.02
N LYS A 262 -19.27 -6.11 2.11
CA LYS A 262 -18.06 -6.60 2.79
C LYS A 262 -16.78 -6.26 2.03
N ASP A 263 -16.89 -5.98 0.73
CA ASP A 263 -15.76 -5.66 -0.14
C ASP A 263 -15.44 -4.15 -0.15
N ILE A 264 -16.33 -3.31 0.39
CA ILE A 264 -16.11 -1.88 0.59
C ILE A 264 -14.98 -1.67 1.60
N LYS A 265 -14.04 -0.79 1.25
CA LYS A 265 -12.89 -0.50 2.10
C LYS A 265 -13.18 0.72 2.99
N ILE A 266 -13.09 0.50 4.29
CA ILE A 266 -13.04 1.54 5.32
C ILE A 266 -11.66 1.46 5.96
N LEU A 267 -10.83 2.48 5.73
CA LEU A 267 -9.41 2.47 6.09
C LEU A 267 -9.07 3.63 7.02
N PRO A 268 -8.08 3.50 7.91
CA PRO A 268 -7.65 4.64 8.74
C PRO A 268 -7.08 5.77 7.88
N MET A 269 -7.26 7.01 8.32
CA MET A 269 -6.59 8.17 7.70
C MET A 269 -5.08 8.15 7.98
N CYS A 270 -4.67 7.66 9.15
CA CYS A 270 -3.27 7.52 9.55
C CYS A 270 -2.77 6.07 9.57
N TRP A 271 -1.61 5.85 8.97
CA TRP A 271 -0.95 4.55 8.89
C TRP A 271 0.33 4.57 9.71
N LYS A 272 0.55 3.50 10.48
CA LYS A 272 1.74 3.35 11.31
C LYS A 272 2.84 2.64 10.53
N ASN A 273 4.00 3.28 10.46
CA ASN A 273 5.17 2.69 9.84
C ASN A 273 5.62 1.45 10.64
N PRO A 274 5.76 0.27 10.00
CA PRO A 274 6.04 -0.99 10.71
C PRO A 274 7.46 -1.07 11.28
N VAL A 275 8.39 -0.19 10.86
CA VAL A 275 9.77 -0.18 11.35
C VAL A 275 10.02 0.99 12.30
N THR A 276 9.52 2.18 11.98
CA THR A 276 9.81 3.40 12.77
C THR A 276 8.71 3.74 13.77
N GLY A 277 7.52 3.15 13.65
CA GLY A 277 6.36 3.45 14.48
C GLY A 277 5.72 4.83 14.23
N LYS A 278 6.31 5.65 13.35
CA LYS A 278 5.81 6.99 13.00
C LYS A 278 4.51 6.90 12.20
N LEU A 279 3.61 7.87 12.40
CA LEU A 279 2.35 7.98 11.67
C LEU A 279 2.54 8.73 10.34
N ALA A 280 1.85 8.27 9.31
CA ALA A 280 1.74 8.91 8.02
C ALA A 280 0.26 9.17 7.69
N LEU A 281 -0.10 10.39 7.30
CA LEU A 281 -1.41 10.68 6.73
C LEU A 281 -1.44 10.12 5.31
N GLN A 282 -2.30 9.15 5.05
CA GLN A 282 -2.36 8.41 3.80
C GLN A 282 -3.81 8.12 3.44
N ILE A 283 -4.34 8.99 2.58
CA ILE A 283 -5.70 8.97 2.10
C ILE A 283 -5.63 9.00 0.58
N HIS A 284 -6.37 8.13 -0.10
CA HIS A 284 -6.49 8.20 -1.56
C HIS A 284 -7.58 9.25 -1.91
N PRO A 285 -7.24 10.41 -2.47
CA PRO A 285 -8.14 11.56 -2.51
C PRO A 285 -9.32 11.44 -3.48
N SER A 286 -9.21 10.62 -4.55
CA SER A 286 -10.24 10.63 -5.61
C SER A 286 -11.46 9.74 -5.34
N ALA A 287 -11.31 8.64 -4.60
CA ALA A 287 -12.30 7.56 -4.53
C ALA A 287 -13.17 7.60 -3.27
N ILE A 288 -13.15 8.71 -2.53
CA ILE A 288 -13.72 8.80 -1.19
C ILE A 288 -15.20 9.12 -1.28
N ILE A 289 -16.00 8.44 -0.45
CA ILE A 289 -17.45 8.69 -0.32
C ILE A 289 -17.89 9.13 1.07
N ALA A 290 -17.10 8.84 2.11
CA ALA A 290 -17.43 9.28 3.46
C ALA A 290 -16.21 9.29 4.38
N ILE A 291 -16.32 10.04 5.48
CA ILE A 291 -15.39 10.03 6.61
C ILE A 291 -16.14 9.60 7.87
N HIS A 292 -15.61 8.59 8.55
CA HIS A 292 -16.09 8.14 9.86
C HIS A 292 -15.28 8.86 10.94
N HIS A 293 -15.96 9.64 11.76
CA HIS A 293 -15.37 10.41 12.84
C HIS A 293 -15.03 9.52 14.05
N PRO A 294 -14.07 9.93 14.89
CA PRO A 294 -13.73 9.19 16.11
C PRO A 294 -14.90 9.05 17.10
N ASP A 295 -15.85 9.99 17.08
CA ASP A 295 -17.06 10.00 17.93
C ASP A 295 -18.18 9.08 17.42
N GLY A 296 -17.97 8.40 16.29
CA GLY A 296 -18.94 7.51 15.66
C GLY A 296 -19.87 8.18 14.65
N SER A 297 -19.83 9.51 14.50
CA SER A 297 -20.55 10.20 13.43
C SER A 297 -19.93 9.95 12.04
N LYS A 298 -20.69 10.18 10.97
CA LYS A 298 -20.26 9.93 9.59
C LYS A 298 -20.58 11.13 8.70
N MET A 299 -19.56 11.72 8.10
CA MET A 299 -19.68 12.76 7.07
C MET A 299 -19.83 12.10 5.70
N THR A 300 -20.91 12.41 5.00
CA THR A 300 -21.24 11.82 3.68
C THR A 300 -21.48 12.85 2.59
N ASP A 301 -21.52 14.14 2.92
CA ASP A 301 -21.56 15.19 1.89
C ASP A 301 -20.24 15.20 1.13
N LEU A 302 -20.29 14.91 -0.19
CA LEU A 302 -19.07 14.76 -0.98
C LEU A 302 -18.30 16.07 -1.16
N VAL A 303 -18.95 17.23 -1.06
CA VAL A 303 -18.25 18.53 -1.10
C VAL A 303 -17.44 18.64 0.19
N GLU A 304 -18.07 18.50 1.35
CA GLU A 304 -17.39 18.60 2.65
C GLU A 304 -16.26 17.58 2.79
N VAL A 305 -16.51 16.32 2.42
CA VAL A 305 -15.51 15.23 2.48
C VAL A 305 -14.28 15.57 1.65
N ARG A 306 -14.46 16.04 0.42
CA ARG A 306 -13.35 16.31 -0.50
C ARG A 306 -12.61 17.59 -0.14
N GLU A 307 -13.30 18.63 0.29
CA GLU A 307 -12.67 19.86 0.78
C GLU A 307 -11.86 19.60 2.05
N LEU A 308 -12.36 18.78 2.97
CA LEU A 308 -11.61 18.39 4.16
C LEU A 308 -10.32 17.63 3.80
N VAL A 309 -10.41 16.64 2.92
CA VAL A 309 -9.23 15.86 2.49
C VAL A 309 -8.24 16.73 1.73
N HIS A 310 -8.71 17.62 0.85
CA HIS A 310 -7.87 18.57 0.14
C HIS A 310 -7.13 19.49 1.12
N ARG A 311 -7.84 20.11 2.08
CA ARG A 311 -7.25 20.96 3.13
C ARG A 311 -6.15 20.25 3.91
N LEU A 312 -6.36 18.97 4.25
CA LEU A 312 -5.40 18.18 5.02
C LEU A 312 -4.16 17.78 4.20
N GLN A 313 -4.29 17.57 2.89
CA GLN A 313 -3.21 17.04 2.05
C GLN A 313 -2.48 18.12 1.23
N ARG A 314 -3.18 19.19 0.82
CA ARG A 314 -2.66 20.21 -0.10
C ARG A 314 -1.39 20.92 0.40
N PRO A 315 -1.26 21.30 1.68
CA PRO A 315 -0.03 21.93 2.18
C PRO A 315 1.21 21.04 2.03
N ALA A 316 1.03 19.71 2.09
CA ALA A 316 2.14 18.76 2.01
C ALA A 316 2.55 18.42 0.58
N ILE A 317 1.74 18.79 -0.42
CA ILE A 317 2.13 18.73 -1.83
C ILE A 317 2.72 20.05 -2.34
N ALA A 318 2.93 21.07 -1.50
CA ALA A 318 3.58 22.31 -1.95
C ALA A 318 4.99 22.02 -2.54
N PRO A 319 5.48 22.81 -3.52
CA PRO A 319 6.69 22.48 -4.30
C PRO A 319 7.91 22.05 -3.48
N LYS A 320 8.17 22.72 -2.35
CA LYS A 320 9.30 22.40 -1.46
C LYS A 320 9.27 20.99 -0.86
N TYR A 321 8.11 20.35 -0.77
CA TYR A 321 7.94 19.01 -0.19
C TYR A 321 7.87 17.89 -1.23
N VAL A 322 7.87 18.24 -2.53
CA VAL A 322 7.74 17.26 -3.61
C VAL A 322 9.11 16.74 -4.02
N TYR A 323 9.27 15.42 -3.97
CA TYR A 323 10.40 14.74 -4.59
C TYR A 323 10.01 14.26 -5.99
N ALA A 324 10.44 15.00 -7.02
CA ALA A 324 10.32 14.58 -8.42
C ALA A 324 11.56 13.77 -8.81
N HIS A 325 11.42 12.45 -8.94
CA HIS A 325 12.56 11.58 -9.23
C HIS A 325 13.05 11.77 -10.67
N ASN A 326 14.30 12.18 -10.84
CA ASN A 326 14.96 12.28 -12.14
C ASN A 326 15.49 10.90 -12.54
N TRP A 327 14.70 10.17 -13.34
CA TRP A 327 14.97 8.78 -13.69
C TRP A 327 16.21 8.62 -14.57
N GLU A 328 17.00 7.59 -14.28
CA GLU A 328 17.99 7.02 -15.19
C GLU A 328 17.58 5.61 -15.61
N GLU A 329 17.96 5.19 -16.83
CA GLU A 329 17.74 3.80 -17.27
C GLU A 329 18.49 2.85 -16.32
N GLY A 330 17.76 1.89 -15.75
CA GLY A 330 18.26 0.98 -14.72
C GLY A 330 17.97 1.39 -13.28
N ASP A 331 17.29 2.51 -13.04
CA ASP A 331 16.77 2.81 -11.71
C ASP A 331 15.60 1.88 -11.37
N LEU A 332 15.77 1.11 -10.30
CA LEU A 332 14.70 0.34 -9.68
C LEU A 332 14.27 1.06 -8.40
N VAL A 333 13.16 1.78 -8.48
CA VAL A 333 12.58 2.52 -7.35
C VAL A 333 11.61 1.63 -6.60
N LEU A 334 11.76 1.58 -5.29
CA LEU A 334 10.82 1.00 -4.34
C LEU A 334 10.19 2.13 -3.55
N PHE A 335 8.88 2.08 -3.34
CA PHE A 335 8.23 3.01 -2.42
C PHE A 335 7.27 2.32 -1.46
N ASN A 336 7.25 2.79 -0.22
CA ASN A 336 6.32 2.37 0.82
C ASN A 336 4.95 2.98 0.52
N ASN A 337 4.05 2.16 -0.01
CA ASN A 337 2.72 2.59 -0.44
C ASN A 337 1.82 3.05 0.73
N GLN A 338 2.17 2.74 1.98
CA GLN A 338 1.52 3.27 3.19
C GLN A 338 2.24 4.48 3.80
N GLY A 339 3.16 5.10 3.05
CA GLY A 339 3.96 6.20 3.57
C GLY A 339 4.18 7.35 2.61
N VAL A 340 3.86 7.18 1.32
CA VAL A 340 3.95 8.25 0.32
C VAL A 340 2.71 8.27 -0.56
N LEU A 341 2.24 9.47 -0.89
CA LEU A 341 1.45 9.65 -2.10
C LEU A 341 2.40 9.83 -3.28
N HIS A 342 1.92 9.44 -4.45
CA HIS A 342 2.66 9.68 -5.68
C HIS A 342 1.74 10.09 -6.83
N SER A 343 2.32 10.76 -7.83
CA SER A 343 1.67 11.08 -9.09
C SER A 343 2.68 10.97 -10.23
N VAL A 344 2.24 10.46 -11.37
CA VAL A 344 2.98 10.63 -12.62
C VAL A 344 2.81 12.06 -13.13
N VAL A 345 3.82 12.52 -13.86
CA VAL A 345 3.86 13.85 -14.45
C VAL A 345 4.47 13.75 -15.84
N GLY A 346 3.91 14.52 -16.78
CA GLY A 346 4.51 14.77 -18.07
C GLY A 346 3.49 14.77 -19.20
N ALA A 347 3.74 15.61 -20.19
CA ALA A 347 3.01 15.63 -21.45
C ALA A 347 4.00 15.33 -22.57
N PHE A 348 3.82 14.18 -23.22
CA PHE A 348 4.79 13.61 -24.16
C PHE A 348 4.50 14.03 -25.60
N GLY A 349 5.55 14.40 -26.32
CA GLY A 349 5.52 14.52 -27.77
C GLY A 349 5.42 13.15 -28.48
N PRO A 350 5.16 13.14 -29.80
CA PRO A 350 4.92 11.92 -30.57
C PRO A 350 6.14 10.98 -30.62
N GLU A 351 7.36 11.53 -30.66
CA GLU A 351 8.60 10.75 -30.80
C GLU A 351 9.23 10.33 -29.47
N GLU A 352 8.71 10.83 -28.35
CA GLU A 352 9.28 10.55 -27.04
C GLU A 352 8.85 9.18 -26.55
N LYS A 353 9.78 8.46 -25.93
CA LYS A 353 9.57 7.08 -25.50
C LYS A 353 9.84 6.92 -24.01
N ARG A 354 8.93 6.23 -23.34
CA ARG A 354 9.03 5.85 -21.92
C ARG A 354 8.59 4.41 -21.75
N LEU A 355 9.40 3.58 -21.11
CA LEU A 355 9.06 2.19 -20.81
C LEU A 355 9.52 1.82 -19.41
N PHE A 356 8.58 1.35 -18.60
CA PHE A 356 8.80 0.99 -17.21
C PHE A 356 8.15 -0.36 -16.91
N ARG A 357 8.78 -1.13 -16.01
CA ARG A 357 8.17 -2.30 -15.39
C ARG A 357 7.66 -1.94 -14.01
N GLN A 358 6.36 -2.12 -13.76
CA GLN A 358 5.75 -1.91 -12.45
C GLN A 358 5.35 -3.26 -11.84
N CYS A 359 5.66 -3.47 -10.56
CA CYS A 359 5.11 -4.57 -9.79
C CYS A 359 4.54 -4.05 -8.47
N ASN A 360 3.25 -4.28 -8.26
CA ASN A 360 2.58 -4.09 -6.98
C ASN A 360 1.67 -5.29 -6.72
N LEU A 361 1.63 -5.76 -5.48
CA LEU A 361 0.91 -6.99 -5.12
C LEU A 361 -0.17 -6.65 -4.11
N ALA A 362 -1.41 -7.09 -4.37
CA ALA A 362 -2.54 -6.89 -3.46
C ALA A 362 -2.21 -7.52 -2.13
N SER A 363 -2.18 -6.74 -1.04
CA SER A 363 -1.77 -7.31 0.24
C SER A 363 -2.81 -8.34 0.70
N ARG A 364 -2.33 -9.47 1.22
CA ARG A 364 -3.21 -10.37 1.95
C ARG A 364 -3.32 -9.83 3.37
N THR A 365 -4.55 -9.79 3.87
CA THR A 365 -4.86 -9.17 5.16
C THR A 365 -3.87 -9.61 6.23
N SER A 366 -3.43 -8.68 7.08
CA SER A 366 -2.65 -9.00 8.29
C SER A 366 -3.53 -9.56 9.41
N HIS A 367 -4.70 -10.16 9.11
CA HIS A 367 -5.49 -10.84 10.13
C HIS A 367 -4.64 -11.96 10.72
N ALA A 368 -4.63 -12.06 12.05
CA ALA A 368 -4.23 -13.30 12.69
C ALA A 368 -5.42 -14.25 12.58
N GLU A 369 -5.16 -15.49 12.25
CA GLU A 369 -6.09 -16.56 12.58
C GLU A 369 -6.14 -16.64 14.10
N ALA A 370 -7.30 -16.38 14.68
CA ALA A 370 -7.50 -16.28 16.11
C ALA A 370 -8.81 -16.94 16.51
N ILE A 371 -8.90 -17.34 17.77
CA ILE A 371 -10.12 -17.91 18.36
C ILE A 371 -10.67 -16.89 19.35
N LYS A 372 -11.94 -16.53 19.20
CA LYS A 372 -12.67 -15.75 20.21
C LYS A 372 -13.24 -16.71 21.26
N ILE A 373 -12.71 -16.64 22.48
CA ILE A 373 -13.14 -17.50 23.58
C ILE A 373 -14.19 -16.76 24.42
N THR A 374 -15.37 -17.37 24.57
CA THR A 374 -16.37 -16.99 25.57
C THR A 374 -16.36 -18.06 26.64
N TYR A 375 -16.23 -17.68 27.91
CA TYR A 375 -16.08 -18.62 29.02
C TYR A 375 -16.82 -18.13 30.27
N ASP A 376 -17.15 -19.07 31.15
CA ASP A 376 -17.74 -18.82 32.47
C ASP A 376 -16.62 -18.80 33.51
N GLU A 377 -16.41 -17.65 34.15
CA GLU A 377 -15.36 -17.44 35.15
C GLU A 377 -15.52 -18.34 36.39
N SER A 378 -16.72 -18.89 36.65
CA SER A 378 -16.94 -19.86 37.72
C SER A 378 -16.43 -21.26 37.40
N GLN A 379 -16.18 -21.55 36.11
CA GLN A 379 -15.75 -22.86 35.61
C GLN A 379 -14.30 -22.87 35.16
N VAL A 380 -13.80 -21.75 34.62
CA VAL A 380 -12.42 -21.59 34.17
C VAL A 380 -11.99 -20.14 34.30
N SER A 381 -10.80 -19.93 34.88
CA SER A 381 -10.21 -18.62 35.03
C SER A 381 -9.43 -18.18 33.78
N TYR A 382 -9.23 -16.87 33.63
CA TYR A 382 -8.39 -16.33 32.55
C TYR A 382 -6.94 -16.84 32.63
N ASP A 383 -6.40 -17.02 33.84
CA ASP A 383 -5.05 -17.56 34.05
C ASP A 383 -4.92 -19.02 33.58
N GLU A 384 -5.98 -19.82 33.73
CA GLU A 384 -6.01 -21.18 33.18
C GLU A 384 -6.06 -21.18 31.65
N LEU A 385 -6.79 -20.24 31.04
CA LEU A 385 -6.78 -20.06 29.58
C LEU A 385 -5.39 -19.63 29.07
N LEU A 386 -4.70 -18.72 29.78
CA LEU A 386 -3.33 -18.33 29.45
C LEU A 386 -2.38 -19.52 29.58
N LYS A 387 -2.49 -20.31 30.64
CA LYS A 387 -1.68 -21.53 30.83
C LYS A 387 -1.90 -22.54 29.71
N ALA A 388 -3.16 -22.73 29.29
CA ALA A 388 -3.49 -23.56 28.15
C ALA A 388 -2.85 -23.00 26.86
N PHE A 389 -3.00 -21.70 26.59
CA PHE A 389 -2.41 -21.02 25.44
C PHE A 389 -0.90 -21.26 25.33
N TRP A 390 -0.14 -21.10 26.43
CA TRP A 390 1.31 -21.32 26.41
C TRP A 390 1.70 -22.80 26.20
N SER A 391 0.80 -23.74 26.46
CA SER A 391 1.08 -25.18 26.37
C SER A 391 0.83 -25.80 24.98
N ILE A 392 0.05 -25.13 24.13
CA ILE A 392 -0.46 -25.72 22.87
C ILE A 392 0.41 -25.38 21.64
N HIS A 393 1.39 -24.48 21.76
CA HIS A 393 2.30 -24.11 20.67
C HIS A 393 3.69 -23.65 21.13
N ASP A 394 4.59 -23.40 20.18
CA ASP A 394 5.91 -22.81 20.42
C ASP A 394 5.84 -21.26 20.28
N PRO A 395 5.85 -20.50 21.39
CA PRO A 395 5.68 -19.04 21.37
C PRO A 395 6.97 -18.29 20.99
N THR A 396 8.05 -19.01 20.66
CA THR A 396 9.37 -18.44 20.28
C THR A 396 9.54 -18.33 18.76
N THR A 397 8.54 -18.79 17.99
CA THR A 397 8.59 -18.78 16.52
C THR A 397 7.76 -17.65 15.93
N LEU A 398 8.41 -16.74 15.21
CA LEU A 398 7.76 -15.57 14.63
C LEU A 398 6.94 -15.98 13.39
N ASN A 399 5.66 -15.59 13.35
CA ASN A 399 4.76 -15.79 12.21
C ASN A 399 4.68 -17.26 11.76
N ARG A 400 4.60 -18.19 12.71
CA ARG A 400 4.59 -19.63 12.44
C ARG A 400 3.88 -20.41 13.54
N GLN A 401 3.13 -21.43 13.14
CA GLN A 401 2.60 -22.48 14.01
C GLN A 401 2.93 -23.83 13.39
N LYS A 402 3.85 -24.59 13.99
CA LYS A 402 4.35 -25.86 13.43
C LYS A 402 4.79 -25.71 11.96
N ASN A 403 4.09 -26.34 11.02
CA ASN A 403 4.39 -26.31 9.58
C ASN A 403 3.81 -25.07 8.88
N ASP A 404 2.84 -24.39 9.49
CA ASP A 404 2.13 -23.27 8.92
C ASP A 404 2.92 -21.96 9.11
N LYS A 405 3.23 -21.27 8.01
CA LYS A 405 4.10 -20.08 7.98
C LYS A 405 3.38 -18.88 7.35
N GLY A 406 3.48 -17.73 8.00
CA GLY A 406 2.85 -16.49 7.56
C GLY A 406 2.38 -15.65 8.74
N THR A 407 2.20 -14.34 8.51
CA THR A 407 1.76 -13.41 9.56
C THR A 407 0.40 -13.79 10.15
N GLN A 408 -0.44 -14.49 9.39
CA GLN A 408 -1.71 -15.01 9.87
C GLN A 408 -1.57 -16.09 10.96
N TYR A 409 -0.44 -16.80 11.00
CA TYR A 409 -0.11 -17.80 12.01
C TYR A 409 0.78 -17.24 13.13
N ARG A 410 0.79 -15.92 13.33
CA ARG A 410 1.53 -15.33 14.45
C ARG A 410 0.89 -15.70 15.79
N SER A 411 1.72 -15.87 16.81
CA SER A 411 1.24 -16.04 18.19
C SER A 411 0.80 -14.69 18.75
N GLY A 412 -0.42 -14.59 19.28
CA GLY A 412 -0.96 -13.35 19.85
C GLY A 412 -2.00 -13.59 20.94
N ILE A 413 -1.99 -12.72 21.95
CA ILE A 413 -3.04 -12.60 22.97
C ILE A 413 -3.71 -11.25 22.78
N TYR A 414 -5.02 -11.25 22.55
CA TYR A 414 -5.81 -10.05 22.30
C TYR A 414 -6.77 -9.80 23.47
N TYR A 415 -6.49 -8.80 24.31
CA TYR A 415 -7.21 -8.56 25.56
C TYR A 415 -8.38 -7.58 25.39
N ASN A 416 -9.43 -7.73 26.20
CA ASN A 416 -10.61 -6.84 26.16
C ASN A 416 -10.62 -5.78 27.28
N ASN A 417 -9.76 -5.92 28.29
CA ASN A 417 -9.66 -4.97 29.40
C ASN A 417 -8.25 -4.98 30.02
N GLU A 418 -7.99 -4.02 30.92
CA GLU A 418 -6.68 -3.83 31.54
C GLU A 418 -6.30 -4.99 32.48
N GLU A 419 -7.26 -5.66 33.10
CA GLU A 419 -7.00 -6.82 33.96
C GLU A 419 -6.45 -8.00 33.15
N GLN A 420 -7.08 -8.29 32.01
CA GLN A 420 -6.58 -9.28 31.05
C GLN A 420 -5.20 -8.91 30.51
N ARG A 421 -4.95 -7.63 30.20
CA ARG A 421 -3.64 -7.16 29.76
C ARG A 421 -2.54 -7.46 30.79
N LYS A 422 -2.79 -7.11 32.05
CA LYS A 422 -1.84 -7.35 33.16
C LYS A 422 -1.58 -8.84 33.37
N ALA A 423 -2.63 -9.65 33.39
CA ALA A 423 -2.51 -11.11 33.54
C ALA A 423 -1.74 -11.73 32.36
N ALA A 424 -2.03 -11.31 31.12
CA ALA A 424 -1.33 -11.78 29.93
C ALA A 424 0.17 -11.47 29.98
N LEU A 425 0.54 -10.22 30.34
CA LEU A 425 1.94 -9.81 30.50
C LEU A 425 2.66 -10.61 31.59
N ALA A 426 2.04 -10.75 32.77
CA ALA A 426 2.62 -11.52 33.87
C ALA A 426 2.79 -13.01 33.49
N SER A 427 1.82 -13.60 32.79
CA SER A 427 1.91 -14.99 32.32
C SER A 427 3.03 -15.18 31.29
N LYS A 428 3.24 -14.20 30.40
CA LYS A 428 4.35 -14.21 29.42
C LYS A 428 5.70 -14.17 30.12
N GLU A 429 5.88 -13.29 31.11
CA GLU A 429 7.11 -13.22 31.90
C GLU A 429 7.38 -14.53 32.65
N GLN A 430 6.34 -15.13 33.24
CA GLN A 430 6.47 -16.38 33.96
C GLN A 430 6.81 -17.55 33.01
N HIS A 431 6.16 -17.63 31.85
CA HIS A 431 6.42 -18.67 30.88
C HIS A 431 7.81 -18.52 30.22
N GLN A 432 8.28 -17.29 30.00
CA GLN A 432 9.61 -16.99 29.48
C GLN A 432 10.73 -17.66 30.30
N LYS A 433 10.57 -17.78 31.63
CA LYS A 433 11.55 -18.43 32.50
C LYS A 433 11.77 -19.91 32.19
N THR A 434 10.82 -20.54 31.49
CA THR A 434 10.88 -21.95 31.08
C THR A 434 11.54 -22.15 29.71
N LEU A 435 11.84 -21.06 28.99
CA LEU A 435 12.31 -21.08 27.60
C LEU A 435 13.67 -20.39 27.47
N SER A 436 14.58 -20.99 26.70
CA SER A 436 15.88 -20.38 26.38
C SER A 436 15.81 -19.31 25.29
N LYS A 437 14.80 -19.38 24.40
CA LYS A 437 14.55 -18.40 23.35
C LYS A 437 13.50 -17.38 23.81
N PRO A 438 13.61 -16.11 23.36
CA PRO A 438 12.64 -15.08 23.71
C PRO A 438 11.26 -15.38 23.09
N ILE A 439 10.21 -15.14 23.88
CA ILE A 439 8.82 -15.21 23.43
C ILE A 439 8.54 -14.01 22.52
N VAL A 440 8.12 -14.31 21.29
CA VAL A 440 7.76 -13.32 20.28
C VAL A 440 6.24 -13.10 20.16
N THR A 441 5.47 -13.69 21.07
CA THR A 441 4.00 -13.51 21.15
C THR A 441 3.64 -12.05 21.41
N GLU A 442 2.75 -11.50 20.58
CA GLU A 442 2.21 -10.15 20.75
C GLU A 442 1.10 -10.12 21.82
N ILE A 443 1.00 -9.02 22.56
CA ILE A 443 -0.08 -8.79 23.53
C ILE A 443 -0.66 -7.41 23.20
N GLU A 444 -1.82 -7.40 22.55
CA GLU A 444 -2.48 -6.19 22.04
C GLU A 444 -3.95 -6.13 22.48
N GLU A 445 -4.54 -4.94 22.42
CA GLU A 445 -5.99 -4.78 22.64
C GLU A 445 -6.77 -5.49 21.51
N ALA A 446 -7.83 -6.19 21.88
CA ALA A 446 -8.72 -6.86 20.95
C ALA A 446 -9.41 -5.86 20.02
N LYS A 447 -9.29 -6.10 18.72
CA LYS A 447 -9.97 -5.34 17.65
C LYS A 447 -11.18 -6.14 17.15
N THR A 448 -11.81 -5.65 16.09
CA THR A 448 -12.90 -6.35 15.41
C THR A 448 -12.51 -7.79 15.07
N PHE A 449 -13.28 -8.75 15.58
CA PHE A 449 -13.17 -10.17 15.24
C PHE A 449 -14.08 -10.47 14.04
N TRP A 450 -13.53 -11.14 13.03
CA TRP A 450 -14.26 -11.56 11.84
C TRP A 450 -14.39 -13.08 11.86
N ASP A 451 -15.63 -13.59 11.84
CA ASP A 451 -15.85 -15.03 11.82
C ASP A 451 -15.28 -15.65 10.55
N ALA A 452 -14.51 -16.73 10.71
CA ALA A 452 -14.05 -17.55 9.59
C ALA A 452 -15.23 -18.31 8.94
N GLU A 453 -15.07 -18.72 7.69
CA GLU A 453 -16.10 -19.48 6.96
C GLU A 453 -16.55 -20.72 7.74
N ALA A 454 -17.80 -21.14 7.52
CA ALA A 454 -18.40 -22.24 8.28
C ALA A 454 -17.57 -23.54 8.22
N SER A 455 -16.85 -23.82 7.12
CA SER A 455 -15.96 -24.97 6.99
C SER A 455 -14.84 -25.02 8.03
N HIS A 456 -14.38 -23.87 8.53
CA HIS A 456 -13.32 -23.76 9.54
C HIS A 456 -13.85 -23.91 10.98
N GLN A 457 -15.17 -23.92 11.18
CA GLN A 457 -15.78 -24.04 12.49
C GLN A 457 -16.12 -25.51 12.81
N LYS A 458 -15.89 -25.93 14.06
CA LYS A 458 -16.28 -27.25 14.57
C LYS A 458 -15.72 -28.41 13.73
N TYR A 459 -14.45 -28.29 13.35
CA TYR A 459 -13.78 -29.24 12.45
C TYR A 459 -13.90 -30.69 12.92
N LEU A 460 -13.69 -30.96 14.22
CA LEU A 460 -13.78 -32.30 14.79
C LEU A 460 -15.21 -32.87 14.70
N GLU A 461 -16.21 -32.11 15.16
CA GLU A 461 -17.63 -32.52 15.08
C GLU A 461 -18.05 -32.84 13.64
N LYS A 462 -17.66 -32.00 12.68
CA LYS A 462 -18.01 -32.16 11.26
C LYS A 462 -17.26 -33.31 10.58
N GLY A 463 -16.05 -33.61 11.05
CA GLY A 463 -15.25 -34.74 10.57
C GLY A 463 -15.64 -36.08 11.20
N GLY A 464 -16.73 -36.14 11.99
CA GLY A 464 -17.15 -37.35 12.69
C GLY A 464 -16.19 -37.78 13.80
N GLN A 465 -15.41 -36.85 14.33
CA GLN A 465 -14.48 -37.09 15.44
C GLN A 465 -15.07 -36.54 16.74
N CYS A 466 -14.74 -37.22 17.84
CA CYS A 466 -15.16 -36.85 19.18
C CYS A 466 -14.63 -35.46 19.56
N ALA A 467 -15.52 -34.55 19.95
CA ALA A 467 -15.19 -33.20 20.44
C ALA A 467 -15.54 -33.01 21.92
N ASP A 468 -15.90 -34.10 22.62
CA ASP A 468 -16.35 -34.05 24.00
C ASP A 468 -15.21 -33.69 24.97
N LYS A 469 -15.55 -32.96 26.03
CA LYS A 469 -14.60 -32.60 27.09
C LYS A 469 -14.06 -33.87 27.76
N GLY A 470 -12.73 -34.03 27.77
CA GLY A 470 -12.08 -35.22 28.31
C GLY A 470 -11.94 -36.38 27.32
N CYS A 471 -12.28 -36.19 26.05
CA CYS A 471 -12.09 -37.20 25.03
C CYS A 471 -10.60 -37.39 24.69
N GLU A 472 -10.07 -38.59 24.90
CA GLU A 472 -8.65 -38.92 24.63
C GLU A 472 -8.41 -39.52 23.23
N VAL A 473 -9.43 -39.50 22.37
CA VAL A 473 -9.32 -40.04 21.01
C VAL A 473 -8.37 -39.17 20.20
N SER A 474 -7.30 -39.77 19.69
CA SER A 474 -6.33 -39.09 18.82
C SER A 474 -7.01 -38.46 17.62
N ILE A 475 -6.79 -37.16 17.43
CA ILE A 475 -7.29 -36.41 16.29
C ILE A 475 -6.62 -36.94 15.02
N ARG A 476 -7.43 -37.42 14.08
CA ARG A 476 -7.04 -37.73 12.71
C ARG A 476 -6.99 -36.41 11.95
N CYS A 477 -5.82 -35.79 11.87
CA CYS A 477 -5.60 -34.65 10.98
C CYS A 477 -5.49 -35.15 9.54
N TYR A 478 -6.21 -34.52 8.60
CA TYR A 478 -5.91 -34.63 7.18
C TYR A 478 -4.89 -33.53 6.85
N GLY A 479 -3.60 -33.83 7.00
CA GLY A 479 -2.52 -32.86 6.75
C GLY A 479 -1.15 -33.44 7.01
#